data_AF-A0A1A9A933-F1
#
_entry.id   AF-A0A1A9A933-F1
#
_cell.length_a   1.000
_cell.length_b   1.000
_cell.length_c   1.000
_cell.angle_alpha   90.00
_cell.angle_beta   90.00
_cell.angle_gamma   90.00
#
_symmetry.space_group_name_H-M   'P 1'
#
loop_
_entity.id
_entity.type
_entity.pdbx_description
1 polymer ?
#
loop_
_entity_poly.entity_id
_entity_poly.type
_entity_poly.pdbx_seq_one_letter_code
_entity_poly.pdbx_strand_id
1 'polypeptide(L)'
;MGDRLEEYRSKRDAERTPEPVPARTTRRGRTARCAPRFVIQQHHARSLHWDLRLEHDGVLASWAVPRGLPRDPGRNHLAVHTEDHPMEYLTFHGEIPAGEYGGGRMVIHDSGTYRLEKWRDDEVVVVLAGERTTGRYVLFATGGRGRDWMVRRTDPAPEGWTPMPELVRPMHATPGRRLPADEAAWGYELRWDGVRVTGYVSGGRLRLLDADDEEVTGAYPWLRALAEELAPTEAVLDGVLVRIDPAGRVKPPSKRDGQFLAVDLLWLEGVTTGDLPYAQRRELLDGLALAGTHWQTPPWFPGVGADALRTAREQGLPGVVAKRLDSPYEPGRRSRHWLSIDAS
;
A
#
# COMPACT_ATOMS: atom_id res chain seq x y z
N MET A 1 16.31 38.81 6.65
CA MET A 1 15.64 37.57 6.21
C MET A 1 14.60 37.25 7.27
N GLY A 2 13.33 37.10 6.88
CA GLY A 2 12.20 36.95 7.80
C GLY A 2 12.22 35.63 8.57
N ASP A 3 11.34 35.52 9.57
CA ASP A 3 11.14 34.30 10.34
C ASP A 3 10.43 33.24 9.49
N ARG A 4 11.14 32.17 9.12
CA ARG A 4 10.62 31.09 8.27
C ARG A 4 9.49 30.28 8.92
N LEU A 5 9.40 30.28 10.26
CA LEU A 5 8.36 29.57 11.00
C LEU A 5 7.13 30.44 11.29
N GLU A 6 7.04 31.65 10.73
CA GLU A 6 5.91 32.55 10.98
C GLU A 6 4.57 31.97 10.52
N GLU A 7 4.49 31.45 9.29
CA GLU A 7 3.27 30.80 8.79
C GLU A 7 2.92 29.57 9.64
N TYR A 8 3.91 28.73 9.98
CA TYR A 8 3.72 27.55 10.82
C TYR A 8 3.14 27.90 12.20
N ARG A 9 3.77 28.83 12.91
CA ARG A 9 3.31 29.26 14.25
C ARG A 9 1.91 29.90 14.20
N SER A 10 1.58 30.60 13.11
CA SER A 10 0.25 31.23 12.96
C SER A 10 -0.91 30.22 12.83
N LYS A 11 -0.60 28.98 12.44
CA LYS A 11 -1.58 27.92 12.21
C LYS A 11 -1.75 27.00 13.43
N ARG A 12 -1.03 27.21 14.53
CA ARG A 12 -1.01 26.31 15.70
C ARG A 12 -1.26 27.05 17.00
N ASP A 13 -1.92 26.33 17.91
CA ASP A 13 -2.12 26.74 19.29
C ASP A 13 -1.40 25.74 20.20
N ALA A 14 -0.32 26.19 20.85
CA ALA A 14 0.56 25.36 21.66
C ALA A 14 -0.13 24.74 22.89
N GLU A 15 -1.30 25.25 23.30
CA GLU A 15 -2.08 24.67 24.41
C GLU A 15 -2.99 23.52 23.92
N ARG A 16 -3.23 23.43 22.61
CA ARG A 16 -4.21 22.51 22.01
C ARG A 16 -3.59 21.39 21.19
N THR A 17 -2.35 21.53 20.78
CA THR A 17 -1.64 20.55 19.95
C THR A 17 -0.41 20.00 20.64
N PRO A 18 -0.11 18.69 20.52
CA PRO A 18 1.16 18.13 20.94
C PRO A 18 2.32 18.45 19.97
N GLU A 19 2.04 19.12 18.85
CA GLU A 19 3.06 19.53 17.89
C GLU A 19 4.08 20.51 18.51
N PRO A 20 5.37 20.44 18.12
CA PRO A 20 6.37 21.38 18.64
C PRO A 20 6.13 22.80 18.12
N VAL A 21 5.95 23.76 19.01
CA VAL A 21 5.77 25.19 18.67
C VAL A 21 6.89 26.02 19.31
N PRO A 22 8.09 26.07 18.72
CA PRO A 22 9.19 26.82 19.30
C PRO A 22 8.92 28.32 19.30
N ALA A 23 9.34 29.01 20.35
CA ALA A 23 9.29 30.47 20.41
C ALA A 23 10.15 31.11 19.31
N ARG A 24 9.85 32.36 18.93
CA ARG A 24 10.69 33.12 17.98
C ARG A 24 12.12 33.18 18.48
N THR A 25 13.04 32.57 17.73
CA THR A 25 14.47 32.69 18.01
C THR A 25 15.09 33.73 17.09
N THR A 26 15.94 34.60 17.65
CA THR A 26 16.70 35.60 16.89
C THR A 26 18.07 35.09 16.44
N ARG A 27 18.40 33.83 16.77
CA ARG A 27 19.75 33.29 16.69
C ARG A 27 19.79 32.13 15.72
N ARG A 28 20.42 32.34 14.56
CA ARG A 28 20.81 31.23 13.67
C ARG A 28 21.69 30.28 14.47
N GLY A 29 21.18 29.09 14.76
CA GLY A 29 22.03 27.99 15.21
C GLY A 29 23.11 27.78 14.16
N ARG A 30 24.39 27.77 14.56
CA ARG A 30 25.46 27.27 13.70
C ARG A 30 25.09 25.83 13.36
N THR A 31 24.74 25.56 12.11
CA THR A 31 24.59 24.19 11.63
C THR A 31 25.90 23.47 11.89
N ALA A 32 25.86 22.42 12.71
CA ALA A 32 27.00 21.51 12.82
C ALA A 32 27.30 20.97 11.42
N ARG A 33 28.57 20.64 11.13
CA ARG A 33 29.03 20.11 9.82
C ARG A 33 28.51 18.69 9.51
N CYS A 34 27.35 18.31 10.03
CA CYS A 34 26.73 17.03 9.75
C CYS A 34 26.00 17.08 8.40
N ALA A 35 25.84 15.92 7.77
CA ALA A 35 24.97 15.82 6.61
C ALA A 35 23.54 16.24 6.99
N PRO A 36 22.83 17.01 6.14
CA PRO A 36 21.47 17.44 6.43
C PRO A 36 20.55 16.22 6.51
N ARG A 37 19.54 16.30 7.37
CA ARG A 37 18.64 15.18 7.67
C ARG A 37 17.33 15.30 6.93
N PHE A 38 16.66 14.17 6.77
CA PHE A 38 15.26 14.15 6.34
C PHE A 38 14.43 13.28 7.27
N VAL A 39 13.12 13.53 7.27
CA VAL A 39 12.12 12.61 7.81
C VAL A 39 10.99 12.47 6.80
N ILE A 40 10.44 11.26 6.70
CA ILE A 40 9.21 10.97 5.99
C ILE A 40 8.21 10.50 7.03
N GLN A 41 7.10 11.21 7.18
CA GLN A 41 6.05 10.88 8.14
C GLN A 41 4.80 10.41 7.40
N GLN A 42 4.24 9.28 7.80
CA GLN A 42 2.92 8.86 7.39
C GLN A 42 1.87 9.60 8.22
N HIS A 43 0.93 10.25 7.55
CA HIS A 43 -0.05 11.12 8.19
C HIS A 43 -1.48 10.68 7.86
N HIS A 44 -2.15 10.10 8.84
CA HIS A 44 -3.55 9.68 8.79
C HIS A 44 -4.47 10.84 9.18
N ALA A 45 -4.48 11.89 8.36
CA ALA A 45 -5.42 13.00 8.47
C ALA A 45 -6.77 12.63 7.84
N ARG A 46 -7.50 13.62 7.28
CA ARG A 46 -8.70 13.37 6.44
C ARG A 46 -8.45 12.38 5.29
N SER A 47 -7.21 12.32 4.82
CA SER A 47 -6.72 11.32 3.86
C SER A 47 -5.28 10.97 4.18
N LEU A 48 -4.93 9.70 4.01
CA LEU A 48 -3.56 9.22 4.12
C LEU A 48 -2.64 9.94 3.11
N HIS A 49 -1.53 10.47 3.60
CA HIS A 49 -0.45 11.04 2.81
C HIS A 49 0.89 10.91 3.55
N TRP A 50 1.98 11.26 2.89
CA TRP A 50 3.32 11.25 3.47
C TRP A 50 3.91 12.65 3.43
N ASP A 51 4.37 13.15 4.57
CA ASP A 51 5.10 14.40 4.64
C ASP A 51 6.60 14.12 4.45
N LEU A 52 7.16 14.56 3.31
CA LEU A 52 8.60 14.62 3.12
C LEU A 52 9.11 15.94 3.70
N ARG A 53 10.11 15.86 4.59
CA ARG A 53 10.69 17.01 5.26
C ARG A 53 12.20 16.98 5.15
N LEU A 54 12.78 18.06 4.64
CA LEU A 54 14.23 18.19 4.41
C LEU A 54 14.80 19.32 5.28
N GLU A 55 15.82 19.00 6.10
CA GLU A 55 16.56 19.99 6.88
C GLU A 55 17.29 20.98 5.98
N HIS A 56 16.80 22.22 5.91
CA HIS A 56 17.37 23.27 5.08
C HIS A 56 17.32 24.63 5.80
N ASP A 57 18.46 25.30 5.91
CA ASP A 57 18.62 26.61 6.58
C ASP A 57 18.01 26.71 7.99
N GLY A 58 18.05 25.61 8.76
CA GLY A 58 17.58 25.58 10.16
C GLY A 58 16.06 25.39 10.33
N VAL A 59 15.35 25.03 9.26
CA VAL A 59 13.95 24.58 9.28
C VAL A 59 13.81 23.31 8.46
N LEU A 60 12.61 22.72 8.46
CA LEU A 60 12.24 21.61 7.61
C LEU A 60 11.37 22.10 6.45
N ALA A 61 11.97 22.22 5.26
CA ALA A 61 11.21 22.43 4.03
C ALA A 61 10.35 21.19 3.77
N SER A 62 9.06 21.38 3.51
CA SER A 62 8.07 20.31 3.67
C SER A 62 7.13 20.17 2.46
N TRP A 63 6.86 18.92 2.07
CA TRP A 63 5.91 18.57 1.02
C TRP A 63 5.00 17.44 1.49
N ALA A 64 3.69 17.62 1.33
CA ALA A 64 2.71 16.55 1.46
C ALA A 64 2.64 15.77 0.14
N VAL A 65 2.97 14.48 0.18
CA VAL A 65 3.05 13.57 -0.97
C VAL A 65 1.94 12.51 -0.84
N PRO A 66 0.78 12.68 -1.51
CA PRO A 66 -0.41 11.85 -1.23
C PRO A 66 -0.31 10.37 -1.62
N ARG A 67 0.73 9.97 -2.34
CA ARG A 67 1.03 8.56 -2.71
C ARG A 67 2.41 8.11 -2.20
N GLY A 68 3.03 8.88 -1.30
CA GLY A 68 4.42 8.66 -0.89
C GLY A 68 5.42 8.96 -2.00
N LEU A 69 6.72 8.82 -1.71
CA LEU A 69 7.75 9.00 -2.75
C LEU A 69 7.68 7.88 -3.79
N PRO A 70 7.76 8.20 -5.09
CA PRO A 70 7.68 7.19 -6.14
C PRO A 70 8.88 6.25 -6.05
N ARG A 71 8.60 4.95 -6.10
CA ARG A 71 9.63 3.91 -6.26
C ARG A 71 9.92 3.63 -7.73
N ASP A 72 8.88 3.73 -8.56
CA ASP A 72 8.96 3.62 -10.02
C ASP A 72 9.54 4.91 -10.65
N PRO A 73 10.72 4.86 -11.29
CA PRO A 73 11.30 6.00 -11.99
C PRO A 73 10.46 6.51 -13.17
N GLY A 74 9.53 5.69 -13.69
CA GLY A 74 8.61 6.04 -14.77
C GLY A 74 7.40 6.86 -14.32
N ARG A 75 7.21 7.07 -13.01
CA ARG A 75 6.03 7.76 -12.46
C ARG A 75 6.40 9.00 -11.67
N ASN A 76 5.63 10.07 -11.89
CA ASN A 76 5.69 11.28 -11.07
C ASN A 76 4.55 11.25 -10.05
N HIS A 77 4.84 11.61 -8.81
CA HIS A 77 3.83 11.79 -7.76
C HIS A 77 3.61 13.26 -7.47
N LEU A 78 2.38 13.64 -7.14
CA LEU A 78 2.06 14.98 -6.62
C LEU A 78 2.79 15.20 -5.29
N ALA A 79 3.41 16.36 -5.13
CA ALA A 79 4.03 16.83 -3.91
C ALA A 79 3.51 18.25 -3.64
N VAL A 80 2.62 18.43 -2.67
CA VAL A 80 2.09 19.75 -2.35
C VAL A 80 3.04 20.43 -1.38
N HIS A 81 3.63 21.56 -1.78
CA HIS A 81 4.52 22.31 -0.89
C HIS A 81 3.72 22.95 0.25
N THR A 82 4.11 22.68 1.49
CA THR A 82 3.48 23.19 2.72
C THR A 82 4.37 24.24 3.39
N GLU A 83 3.92 24.83 4.49
CA GLU A 83 4.78 25.68 5.32
C GLU A 83 6.03 24.94 5.82
N ASP A 84 7.09 25.70 6.13
CA ASP A 84 8.28 25.17 6.80
C ASP A 84 7.92 24.69 8.20
N HIS A 85 8.51 23.58 8.64
CA HIS A 85 8.27 23.02 9.96
C HIS A 85 9.52 23.16 10.86
N PRO A 86 9.35 23.18 12.19
CA PRO A 86 10.47 23.26 13.11
C PRO A 86 11.29 21.96 13.12
N MET A 87 12.56 22.06 13.49
CA MET A 87 13.53 20.94 13.44
C MET A 87 13.11 19.74 14.30
N GLU A 88 12.34 19.97 15.34
CA GLU A 88 11.76 19.00 16.26
C GLU A 88 10.84 17.99 15.55
N TYR A 89 10.31 18.31 14.36
CA TYR A 89 9.54 17.36 13.55
C TYR A 89 10.35 16.16 13.06
N LEU A 90 11.68 16.25 13.03
CA LEU A 90 12.52 15.10 12.65
C LEU A 90 12.28 13.87 13.52
N THR A 91 11.84 14.06 14.76
CA THR A 91 11.57 12.98 15.72
C THR A 91 10.12 12.95 16.20
N PHE A 92 9.29 13.91 15.78
CA PHE A 92 7.91 13.99 16.19
C PHE A 92 7.07 12.86 15.59
N HIS A 93 6.19 12.29 16.41
CA HIS A 93 5.14 11.37 16.07
C HIS A 93 4.07 11.44 17.16
N GLY A 94 2.82 11.12 16.84
CA GLY A 94 1.72 11.21 17.81
C GLY A 94 0.36 11.42 17.16
N GLU A 95 -0.65 11.66 17.99
CA GLU A 95 -2.01 11.97 17.57
C GLU A 95 -2.24 13.48 17.68
N ILE A 96 -2.48 14.15 16.56
CA ILE A 96 -2.88 15.56 16.55
C ILE A 96 -4.41 15.62 16.70
N PRO A 97 -4.95 16.34 17.70
CA PRO A 97 -6.38 16.31 17.98
C PRO A 97 -7.27 16.69 16.78
N ALA A 98 -8.44 16.06 16.72
CA ALA A 98 -9.43 16.37 15.69
C ALA A 98 -9.87 17.84 15.77
N GLY A 99 -9.90 18.53 14.64
CA GLY A 99 -10.26 19.95 14.54
C GLY A 99 -9.05 20.90 14.56
N GLU A 100 -7.87 20.43 14.98
CA GLU A 100 -6.62 21.16 14.80
C GLU A 100 -6.14 21.11 13.35
N TYR A 101 -5.31 22.09 12.96
CA TYR A 101 -4.67 22.06 11.64
C TYR A 101 -3.72 20.86 11.56
N GLY A 102 -3.92 20.00 10.57
CA GLY A 102 -3.16 18.75 10.49
C GLY A 102 -3.62 17.68 11.49
N GLY A 103 -4.85 17.76 12.01
CA GLY A 103 -5.40 16.73 12.88
C GLY A 103 -5.37 15.32 12.25
N GLY A 104 -4.94 14.35 13.04
CA GLY A 104 -4.74 12.96 12.62
C GLY A 104 -3.50 12.32 13.26
N ARG A 105 -3.33 11.02 13.02
CA ARG A 105 -2.18 10.26 13.51
C ARG A 105 -0.97 10.49 12.61
N MET A 106 0.17 10.84 13.20
CA MET A 106 1.47 10.92 12.54
C MET A 106 2.42 9.83 13.04
N VAL A 107 3.04 9.11 12.11
CA VAL A 107 4.03 8.07 12.39
C VAL A 107 5.27 8.34 11.53
N ILE A 108 6.46 8.16 12.07
CA ILE A 108 7.69 8.23 11.27
C ILE A 108 7.77 6.98 10.39
N HIS A 109 7.63 7.19 9.08
CA HIS A 109 7.80 6.15 8.08
C HIS A 109 9.29 5.88 7.81
N ASP A 110 10.10 6.92 7.71
CA ASP A 110 11.54 6.77 7.51
C ASP A 110 12.29 8.03 7.97
N SER A 111 13.57 7.89 8.28
CA SER A 111 14.43 9.02 8.59
C SER A 111 15.86 8.71 8.17
N GLY A 112 16.63 9.75 7.89
CA GLY A 112 18.01 9.56 7.46
C GLY A 112 18.71 10.85 7.14
N THR A 113 19.73 10.75 6.29
CA THR A 113 20.46 11.91 5.77
C THR A 113 20.24 12.03 4.28
N TYR A 114 20.48 13.22 3.74
CA TYR A 114 20.45 13.43 2.31
C TYR A 114 21.66 14.23 1.84
N ARG A 115 22.03 14.01 0.58
CA ARG A 115 22.99 14.87 -0.12
C ARG A 115 22.22 15.83 -1.01
N LEU A 116 22.46 17.12 -0.81
CA LEU A 116 21.90 18.16 -1.66
C LEU A 116 22.68 18.26 -2.97
N GLU A 117 21.99 18.16 -4.11
CA GLU A 117 22.57 18.41 -5.43
C GLU A 117 22.15 19.76 -6.01
N LYS A 118 20.91 20.17 -5.76
CA LYS A 118 20.35 21.43 -6.27
C LYS A 118 19.23 21.93 -5.36
N TRP A 119 19.21 23.24 -5.09
CA TRP A 119 18.12 23.90 -4.40
C TRP A 119 17.78 25.22 -5.10
N ARG A 120 16.57 25.30 -5.66
CA ARG A 120 15.98 26.49 -6.26
C ARG A 120 14.51 26.57 -5.87
N ASP A 121 13.92 27.74 -6.01
CA ASP A 121 12.51 27.98 -5.69
C ASP A 121 11.53 27.15 -6.55
N ASP A 122 11.99 26.64 -7.69
CA ASP A 122 11.22 25.85 -8.66
C ASP A 122 11.68 24.39 -8.77
N GLU A 123 12.83 24.03 -8.17
CA GLU A 123 13.40 22.69 -8.30
C GLU A 123 14.36 22.35 -7.15
N VAL A 124 14.17 21.17 -6.56
CA VAL A 124 15.03 20.60 -5.52
C VAL A 124 15.49 19.21 -5.95
N VAL A 125 16.79 18.97 -5.91
CA VAL A 125 17.40 17.67 -6.25
C VAL A 125 18.19 17.16 -5.07
N VAL A 126 17.82 15.99 -4.57
CA VAL A 126 18.43 15.36 -3.40
C VAL A 126 18.67 13.88 -3.64
N VAL A 127 19.70 13.34 -2.99
CA VAL A 127 19.90 11.90 -2.86
C VAL A 127 19.62 11.53 -1.41
N LEU A 128 18.56 10.74 -1.19
CA LEU A 128 18.14 10.28 0.13
C LEU A 128 18.88 9.00 0.51
N ALA A 129 19.28 8.93 1.77
CA ALA A 129 19.87 7.76 2.41
C ALA A 129 19.20 7.53 3.77
N GLY A 130 18.07 6.82 3.76
CA GLY A 130 17.37 6.31 4.94
C GLY A 130 17.37 4.78 5.00
N GLU A 131 16.59 4.23 5.92
CA GLU A 131 16.47 2.77 6.09
C GLU A 131 15.50 2.16 5.07
N ARG A 132 14.41 2.88 4.76
CA ARG A 132 13.36 2.41 3.82
C ARG A 132 13.41 3.12 2.47
N THR A 133 13.89 4.36 2.46
CA THR A 133 13.90 5.25 1.30
C THR A 133 15.33 5.60 0.95
N THR A 134 15.74 5.14 -0.22
CA THR A 134 17.03 5.48 -0.83
C THR A 134 16.83 5.85 -2.28
N GLY A 135 17.71 6.70 -2.80
CA GLY A 135 17.75 7.04 -4.21
C GLY A 135 17.73 8.55 -4.48
N ARG A 136 17.70 8.89 -5.77
CA ARG A 136 17.82 10.26 -6.25
C ARG A 136 16.47 10.80 -6.67
N TYR A 137 16.03 11.85 -6.00
CA TYR A 137 14.73 12.45 -6.21
C TYR A 137 14.85 13.89 -6.74
N VAL A 138 13.95 14.22 -7.66
CA VAL A 138 13.76 15.58 -8.18
C VAL A 138 12.36 16.03 -7.82
N LEU A 139 12.25 17.07 -6.99
CA LEU A 139 11.04 17.83 -6.77
C LEU A 139 11.05 19.04 -7.69
N PHE A 140 9.96 19.29 -8.41
CA PHE A 140 9.87 20.41 -9.35
C PHE A 140 8.46 20.99 -9.38
N ALA A 141 8.35 22.32 -9.47
CA ALA A 141 7.08 23.00 -9.58
C ALA A 141 6.48 22.81 -11.00
N THR A 142 5.18 22.53 -11.11
CA THR A 142 4.52 22.30 -12.41
C THR A 142 3.90 23.55 -13.06
N GLY A 143 4.14 24.74 -12.50
CA GLY A 143 3.49 25.98 -12.93
C GLY A 143 2.04 26.08 -12.42
N GLY A 144 1.67 27.25 -11.87
CA GLY A 144 0.43 27.47 -11.09
C GLY A 144 0.69 28.40 -9.90
N ARG A 145 -0.26 28.55 -8.96
CA ARG A 145 -0.11 29.39 -7.73
C ARG A 145 0.92 28.81 -6.72
N GLY A 146 2.14 28.51 -7.14
CA GLY A 146 3.32 28.25 -6.29
C GLY A 146 3.31 27.01 -5.39
N ARG A 147 2.23 26.22 -5.34
CA ARG A 147 2.08 25.09 -4.39
C ARG A 147 2.00 23.71 -5.02
N ASP A 148 1.75 23.63 -6.33
CA ASP A 148 1.66 22.36 -7.05
C ASP A 148 3.05 21.95 -7.53
N TRP A 149 3.67 21.03 -6.78
CA TRP A 149 4.93 20.39 -7.18
C TRP A 149 4.69 18.93 -7.53
N MET A 150 5.64 18.37 -8.26
CA MET A 150 5.73 16.94 -8.49
C MET A 150 7.07 16.44 -7.96
N VAL A 151 7.13 15.18 -7.59
CA VAL A 151 8.36 14.46 -7.25
C VAL A 151 8.50 13.25 -8.14
N ARG A 152 9.73 12.98 -8.57
CA ARG A 152 10.09 11.77 -9.32
C ARG A 152 11.40 11.19 -8.83
N ARG A 153 11.52 9.87 -8.92
CA ARG A 153 12.79 9.17 -8.79
C ARG A 153 13.54 9.25 -10.12
N THR A 154 14.87 9.37 -10.09
CA THR A 154 15.69 9.57 -11.30
C THR A 154 16.90 8.65 -11.40
N ASP A 155 17.29 8.01 -10.30
CA ASP A 155 18.20 6.88 -10.35
C ASP A 155 17.46 5.62 -10.86
N PRO A 156 18.17 4.68 -11.49
CA PRO A 156 17.60 3.40 -11.88
C PRO A 156 16.97 2.67 -10.69
N ALA A 157 15.92 1.89 -10.96
CA ALA A 157 15.40 0.96 -9.97
C ALA A 157 16.46 -0.12 -9.63
N PRO A 158 16.41 -0.71 -8.42
CA PRO A 158 17.30 -1.81 -8.05
C PRO A 158 17.22 -2.99 -9.03
N GLU A 159 18.28 -3.79 -9.09
CA GLU A 159 18.27 -5.03 -9.86
C GLU A 159 17.13 -5.96 -9.39
N GLY A 160 16.42 -6.58 -10.33
CA GLY A 160 15.26 -7.43 -10.04
C GLY A 160 13.96 -6.67 -9.76
N TRP A 161 13.98 -5.34 -9.68
CA TRP A 161 12.77 -4.54 -9.53
C TRP A 161 11.97 -4.48 -10.83
N THR A 162 10.66 -4.67 -10.75
CA THR A 162 9.68 -4.55 -11.82
C THR A 162 8.61 -3.52 -11.46
N PRO A 163 8.16 -2.69 -12.43
CA PRO A 163 7.03 -1.80 -12.18
C PRO A 163 5.76 -2.60 -11.90
N MET A 164 4.87 -2.02 -11.09
CA MET A 164 3.56 -2.62 -10.85
C MET A 164 2.82 -2.80 -12.18
N PRO A 165 2.34 -4.01 -12.50
CA PRO A 165 1.62 -4.26 -13.74
C PRO A 165 0.32 -3.46 -13.79
N GLU A 166 -0.03 -2.96 -14.98
CA GLU A 166 -1.29 -2.24 -15.19
C GLU A 166 -2.49 -3.16 -15.33
N LEU A 167 -2.27 -4.42 -15.71
CA LEU A 167 -3.31 -5.45 -15.82
C LEU A 167 -2.71 -6.83 -15.57
N VAL A 168 -3.32 -7.58 -14.65
CA VAL A 168 -3.10 -9.02 -14.49
C VAL A 168 -4.46 -9.69 -14.53
N ARG A 169 -4.72 -10.48 -15.57
CA ARG A 169 -5.99 -11.20 -15.73
C ARG A 169 -6.05 -12.40 -14.78
N PRO A 170 -7.17 -12.66 -14.10
CA PRO A 170 -7.31 -13.82 -13.23
C PRO A 170 -7.01 -15.16 -13.93
N MET A 171 -6.27 -16.03 -13.27
CA MET A 171 -6.10 -17.43 -13.67
C MET A 171 -7.39 -18.22 -13.34
N HIS A 172 -7.79 -19.13 -14.21
CA HIS A 172 -9.02 -19.89 -14.05
C HIS A 172 -8.76 -21.38 -13.78
N ALA A 173 -9.52 -21.94 -12.85
CA ALA A 173 -9.51 -23.37 -12.57
C ALA A 173 -10.17 -24.18 -13.69
N THR A 174 -9.68 -25.39 -13.93
CA THR A 174 -10.36 -26.40 -14.75
C THR A 174 -11.35 -27.19 -13.89
N PRO A 175 -12.60 -27.42 -14.33
CA PRO A 175 -13.52 -28.30 -13.61
C PRO A 175 -12.95 -29.72 -13.47
N GLY A 176 -12.88 -30.21 -12.23
CA GLY A 176 -12.43 -31.57 -11.91
C GLY A 176 -13.55 -32.41 -11.30
N ARG A 177 -13.61 -33.70 -11.66
CA ARG A 177 -14.66 -34.62 -11.16
C ARG A 177 -14.32 -35.22 -9.79
N ARG A 178 -13.04 -35.25 -9.42
CA ARG A 178 -12.51 -35.88 -8.20
C ARG A 178 -11.30 -35.09 -7.74
N LEU A 179 -10.98 -35.20 -6.44
CA LEU A 179 -9.72 -34.71 -5.89
C LEU A 179 -8.53 -35.36 -6.63
N PRO A 180 -7.40 -34.65 -6.77
CA PRO A 180 -6.14 -35.26 -7.21
C PRO A 180 -5.80 -36.51 -6.39
N ALA A 181 -5.26 -37.54 -7.03
CA ALA A 181 -4.86 -38.77 -6.34
C ALA A 181 -3.66 -38.56 -5.41
N ASP A 182 -2.71 -37.71 -5.83
CA ASP A 182 -1.58 -37.27 -5.01
C ASP A 182 -1.97 -35.98 -4.31
N GLU A 183 -2.69 -36.06 -3.19
CA GLU A 183 -3.16 -34.87 -2.45
C GLU A 183 -1.99 -34.02 -1.93
N ALA A 184 -0.85 -34.64 -1.61
CA ALA A 184 0.33 -33.98 -1.03
C ALA A 184 0.95 -32.92 -1.97
N ALA A 185 0.77 -33.06 -3.28
CA ALA A 185 1.23 -32.09 -4.27
C ALA A 185 0.30 -30.85 -4.42
N TRP A 186 -0.78 -30.75 -3.63
CA TRP A 186 -1.81 -29.73 -3.80
C TRP A 186 -2.14 -29.00 -2.49
N GLY A 187 -2.43 -27.70 -2.63
CA GLY A 187 -3.10 -26.91 -1.61
C GLY A 187 -4.57 -26.75 -1.94
N TYR A 188 -5.43 -26.78 -0.94
CA TYR A 188 -6.88 -26.71 -1.09
C TYR A 188 -7.43 -25.45 -0.43
N GLU A 189 -8.22 -24.69 -1.18
CA GLU A 189 -8.95 -23.53 -0.69
C GLU A 189 -10.46 -23.82 -0.77
N LEU A 190 -11.23 -23.31 0.18
CA LEU A 190 -12.69 -23.32 0.06
C LEU A 190 -13.10 -22.46 -1.14
N ARG A 191 -14.04 -22.95 -1.95
CA ARG A 191 -14.55 -22.20 -3.11
C ARG A 191 -15.61 -21.22 -2.63
N TRP A 192 -15.43 -19.96 -3.01
CA TRP A 192 -16.35 -18.87 -2.68
C TRP A 192 -17.12 -18.43 -3.93
N ASP A 193 -18.45 -18.43 -3.86
CA ASP A 193 -19.30 -17.87 -4.92
C ASP A 193 -19.45 -16.36 -4.73
N GLY A 194 -18.59 -15.60 -5.38
CA GLY A 194 -18.55 -14.14 -5.29
C GLY A 194 -18.06 -13.47 -6.57
N VAL A 195 -17.76 -12.18 -6.48
CA VAL A 195 -17.23 -11.40 -7.61
C VAL A 195 -15.70 -11.48 -7.58
N ARG A 196 -15.10 -12.08 -8.61
CA ARG A 196 -13.63 -12.12 -8.74
C ARG A 196 -13.10 -10.73 -9.07
N VAL A 197 -12.07 -10.28 -8.35
CA VAL A 197 -11.41 -9.01 -8.58
C VAL A 197 -9.89 -9.14 -8.40
N THR A 198 -9.15 -8.29 -9.10
CA THR A 198 -7.73 -8.05 -8.88
C THR A 198 -7.54 -6.67 -8.27
N GLY A 199 -6.94 -6.62 -7.08
CA GLY A 199 -6.68 -5.39 -6.32
C GLY A 199 -5.25 -4.92 -6.45
N TYR A 200 -5.06 -3.67 -6.87
CA TYR A 200 -3.78 -2.99 -7.00
C TYR A 200 -3.66 -1.97 -5.87
N VAL A 201 -2.77 -2.24 -4.92
CA VAL A 201 -2.54 -1.40 -3.74
C VAL A 201 -1.22 -0.65 -3.91
N SER A 202 -1.27 0.68 -3.96
CA SER A 202 -0.08 1.54 -4.06
C SER A 202 -0.32 2.88 -3.39
N GLY A 203 0.64 3.33 -2.58
CA GLY A 203 0.60 4.64 -1.91
C GLY A 203 -0.68 4.87 -1.10
N GLY A 204 -1.18 3.85 -0.39
CA GLY A 204 -2.41 3.95 0.40
C GLY A 204 -3.70 3.96 -0.41
N ARG A 205 -3.66 3.61 -1.70
CA ARG A 205 -4.81 3.64 -2.60
C ARG A 205 -5.03 2.28 -3.23
N LEU A 206 -6.31 1.96 -3.41
CA LEU A 206 -6.76 0.75 -4.07
C LEU A 206 -7.29 1.09 -5.46
N ARG A 207 -6.95 0.28 -6.45
CA ARG A 207 -7.69 0.13 -7.72
C ARG A 207 -8.17 -1.32 -7.82
N LEU A 208 -9.42 -1.53 -8.19
CA LEU A 208 -9.99 -2.87 -8.39
C LEU A 208 -10.40 -3.04 -9.85
N LEU A 209 -9.93 -4.11 -10.48
CA LEU A 209 -10.44 -4.58 -11.75
C LEU A 209 -11.24 -5.87 -11.54
N ASP A 210 -12.37 -6.02 -12.19
CA ASP A 210 -13.10 -7.30 -12.20
C ASP A 210 -12.51 -8.30 -13.21
N ALA A 211 -13.20 -9.43 -13.41
CA ALA A 211 -12.74 -10.49 -14.30
C ALA A 211 -12.76 -10.11 -15.79
N ASP A 212 -13.51 -9.06 -16.16
CA ASP A 212 -13.64 -8.55 -17.52
C ASP A 212 -12.74 -7.30 -17.75
N ASP A 213 -11.81 -7.05 -16.83
CA ASP A 213 -10.85 -5.92 -16.80
C ASP A 213 -11.48 -4.54 -16.50
N GLU A 214 -12.74 -4.48 -16.08
CA GLU A 214 -13.44 -3.22 -15.82
C GLU A 214 -13.10 -2.68 -14.42
N GLU A 215 -12.91 -1.36 -14.31
CA GLU A 215 -12.60 -0.74 -13.02
C GLU A 215 -13.86 -0.63 -12.14
N VAL A 216 -13.87 -1.37 -11.04
CA VAL A 216 -14.98 -1.45 -10.09
C VAL A 216 -14.66 -0.82 -8.73
N THR A 217 -13.54 -0.09 -8.60
CA THR A 217 -13.08 0.52 -7.34
C THR A 217 -14.18 1.29 -6.61
N GLY A 218 -14.91 2.15 -7.33
CA GLY A 218 -15.96 3.00 -6.76
C GLY A 218 -17.22 2.25 -6.31
N ALA A 219 -17.39 0.98 -6.72
CA ALA A 219 -18.51 0.15 -6.28
C ALA A 219 -18.32 -0.38 -4.84
N TYR A 220 -17.08 -0.41 -4.33
CA TYR A 220 -16.75 -1.01 -3.03
C TYR A 220 -15.94 -0.04 -2.15
N PRO A 221 -16.51 1.10 -1.74
CA PRO A 221 -15.79 2.16 -1.02
C PRO A 221 -15.25 1.71 0.35
N TRP A 222 -15.87 0.69 0.95
CA TRP A 222 -15.45 0.09 2.23
C TRP A 222 -14.09 -0.61 2.14
N LEU A 223 -13.57 -0.92 0.94
CA LEU A 223 -12.22 -1.48 0.75
C LEU A 223 -11.10 -0.45 0.74
N ARG A 224 -11.42 0.85 0.75
CA ARG A 224 -10.37 1.88 0.80
C ARG A 224 -9.42 1.67 1.98
N ALA A 225 -9.96 1.26 3.13
CA ALA A 225 -9.17 1.05 4.34
C ALA A 225 -8.14 -0.09 4.22
N LEU A 226 -8.35 -1.08 3.36
CA LEU A 226 -7.36 -2.14 3.07
C LEU A 226 -6.05 -1.53 2.56
N ALA A 227 -6.13 -0.58 1.63
CA ALA A 227 -4.93 0.03 1.06
C ALA A 227 -4.23 0.96 2.07
N GLU A 228 -4.99 1.62 2.94
CA GLU A 228 -4.44 2.46 4.00
C GLU A 228 -3.75 1.62 5.09
N GLU A 229 -4.26 0.42 5.40
CA GLU A 229 -3.63 -0.52 6.33
C GLU A 229 -2.35 -1.14 5.75
N LEU A 230 -2.37 -1.52 4.47
CA LEU A 230 -1.19 -2.07 3.80
C LEU A 230 -0.07 -1.03 3.63
N ALA A 231 -0.42 0.25 3.55
CA ALA A 231 0.55 1.32 3.32
C ALA A 231 1.67 1.31 4.37
N PRO A 232 2.94 1.36 3.96
CA PRO A 232 3.46 1.75 2.64
C PRO A 232 3.61 0.60 1.62
N THR A 233 3.25 -0.62 2.00
CA THR A 233 3.40 -1.82 1.17
C THR A 233 2.56 -1.71 -0.10
N GLU A 234 3.18 -2.04 -1.23
CA GLU A 234 2.55 -2.10 -2.53
C GLU A 234 2.38 -3.55 -2.97
N ALA A 235 1.18 -3.91 -3.44
CA ALA A 235 0.85 -5.29 -3.80
C ALA A 235 -0.19 -5.37 -4.92
N VAL A 236 -0.17 -6.47 -5.66
CA VAL A 236 -1.26 -6.88 -6.55
C VAL A 236 -1.85 -8.19 -6.02
N LEU A 237 -3.11 -8.14 -5.61
CA LEU A 237 -3.83 -9.22 -4.94
C LEU A 237 -4.89 -9.80 -5.87
N ASP A 238 -4.96 -11.12 -5.97
CA ASP A 238 -6.08 -11.83 -6.59
C ASP A 238 -7.07 -12.24 -5.49
N GLY A 239 -8.36 -11.99 -5.68
CA GLY A 239 -9.33 -12.26 -4.62
C GLY A 239 -10.78 -12.29 -5.07
N VAL A 240 -11.64 -12.65 -4.11
CA VAL A 240 -13.08 -12.77 -4.33
C VAL A 240 -13.81 -11.88 -3.34
N LEU A 241 -14.73 -11.06 -3.84
CA LEU A 241 -15.63 -10.27 -3.02
C LEU A 241 -16.89 -11.09 -2.72
N VAL A 242 -17.22 -11.20 -1.44
CA VAL A 242 -18.41 -11.90 -0.95
C VAL A 242 -19.12 -11.05 0.10
N ARG A 243 -20.33 -11.44 0.47
CA ARG A 243 -20.94 -11.09 1.77
C ARG A 243 -21.27 -12.40 2.46
N ILE A 244 -20.86 -12.55 3.72
CA ILE A 244 -21.19 -13.71 4.54
C ILE A 244 -22.25 -13.26 5.54
N ASP A 245 -23.44 -13.87 5.48
CA ASP A 245 -24.51 -13.52 6.42
C ASP A 245 -24.29 -14.17 7.80
N PRO A 246 -25.04 -13.78 8.86
CA PRO A 246 -24.87 -14.34 10.20
C PRO A 246 -25.10 -15.86 10.30
N ALA A 247 -25.75 -16.47 9.30
CA ALA A 247 -25.91 -17.92 9.20
C ALA A 247 -24.78 -18.60 8.43
N GLY A 248 -23.72 -17.86 8.07
CA GLY A 248 -22.55 -18.36 7.34
C GLY A 248 -22.75 -18.48 5.83
N ARG A 249 -23.87 -18.01 5.27
CA ARG A 249 -24.16 -18.19 3.84
C ARG A 249 -23.47 -17.12 3.02
N VAL A 250 -22.83 -17.55 1.95
CA VAL A 250 -22.19 -16.68 0.97
C VAL A 250 -23.24 -16.04 0.06
N LYS A 251 -23.14 -14.73 -0.13
CA LYS A 251 -23.97 -13.89 -1.00
C LYS A 251 -23.08 -12.96 -1.83
N PRO A 252 -23.58 -12.42 -2.96
CA PRO A 252 -22.89 -11.35 -3.67
C PRO A 252 -22.64 -10.13 -2.77
N PRO A 253 -21.49 -9.45 -2.92
CA PRO A 253 -21.18 -8.23 -2.17
C PRO A 253 -22.15 -7.09 -2.56
N SER A 254 -22.16 -6.03 -1.76
CA SER A 254 -22.95 -4.82 -2.04
C SER A 254 -22.09 -3.57 -1.92
N LYS A 255 -22.64 -2.43 -2.33
CA LYS A 255 -21.97 -1.12 -2.17
C LYS A 255 -21.73 -0.72 -0.70
N ARG A 256 -22.44 -1.33 0.24
CA ARG A 256 -22.39 -0.95 1.67
C ARG A 256 -21.75 -2.01 2.56
N ASP A 257 -21.64 -3.24 2.07
CA ASP A 257 -21.24 -4.38 2.87
C ASP A 257 -20.71 -5.51 2.00
N GLY A 258 -19.68 -6.17 2.50
CA GLY A 258 -18.94 -7.25 1.86
C GLY A 258 -17.60 -7.48 2.53
N GLN A 259 -16.89 -8.48 2.02
CA GLN A 259 -15.56 -8.86 2.45
C GLN A 259 -14.74 -9.24 1.21
N PHE A 260 -13.49 -8.78 1.16
CA PHE A 260 -12.50 -9.21 0.17
C PHE A 260 -11.69 -10.38 0.72
N LEU A 261 -11.77 -11.51 0.04
CA LEU A 261 -11.01 -12.70 0.35
C LEU A 261 -9.81 -12.76 -0.59
N ALA A 262 -8.62 -12.40 -0.11
CA ALA A 262 -7.38 -12.46 -0.88
C ALA A 262 -6.91 -13.92 -0.99
N VAL A 263 -6.74 -14.43 -2.20
CA VAL A 263 -6.43 -15.85 -2.45
C VAL A 263 -5.12 -16.08 -3.21
N ASP A 264 -4.53 -15.02 -3.77
CA ASP A 264 -3.20 -15.08 -4.36
C ASP A 264 -2.53 -13.70 -4.32
N LEU A 265 -1.20 -13.69 -4.40
CA LEU A 265 -0.37 -12.49 -4.47
C LEU A 265 0.41 -12.55 -5.77
N LEU A 266 0.24 -11.55 -6.64
CA LEU A 266 0.72 -11.55 -8.03
C LEU A 266 1.92 -10.62 -8.26
N TRP A 267 2.10 -9.65 -7.37
CA TRP A 267 3.23 -8.73 -7.34
C TRP A 267 3.36 -8.12 -5.93
N LEU A 268 4.58 -7.90 -5.45
CA LEU A 268 4.87 -7.35 -4.13
C LEU A 268 6.13 -6.49 -4.17
N GLU A 269 6.05 -5.23 -3.69
CA GLU A 269 7.21 -4.37 -3.43
C GLU A 269 8.23 -4.26 -4.58
N GLY A 270 7.76 -4.28 -5.83
CA GLY A 270 8.66 -4.25 -6.99
C GLY A 270 9.05 -5.61 -7.54
N VAL A 271 8.44 -6.71 -7.12
CA VAL A 271 8.78 -8.04 -7.62
C VAL A 271 7.52 -8.76 -8.06
N THR A 272 7.51 -9.25 -9.31
CA THR A 272 6.46 -10.14 -9.80
C THR A 272 6.57 -11.49 -9.09
N THR A 273 5.47 -11.97 -8.50
CA THR A 273 5.44 -13.27 -7.81
C THR A 273 4.86 -14.37 -8.68
N GLY A 274 4.31 -14.06 -9.87
CA GLY A 274 3.64 -15.03 -10.74
C GLY A 274 4.48 -16.24 -11.15
N ASP A 275 5.80 -16.09 -11.26
CA ASP A 275 6.72 -17.20 -11.58
C ASP A 275 7.06 -18.07 -10.36
N LEU A 276 6.74 -17.62 -9.14
CA LEU A 276 6.96 -18.39 -7.93
C LEU A 276 5.95 -19.55 -7.82
N PRO A 277 6.35 -20.69 -7.22
CA PRO A 277 5.44 -21.74 -6.78
C PRO A 277 4.26 -21.19 -5.96
N TYR A 278 3.06 -21.73 -6.19
CA TYR A 278 1.85 -21.35 -5.45
C TYR A 278 2.03 -21.37 -3.92
N ALA A 279 2.75 -22.37 -3.39
CA ALA A 279 3.03 -22.43 -1.94
C ALA A 279 3.78 -21.18 -1.44
N GLN A 280 4.79 -20.72 -2.17
CA GLN A 280 5.55 -19.52 -1.83
C GLN A 280 4.70 -18.26 -1.96
N ARG A 281 3.85 -18.17 -3.00
CA ARG A 281 2.92 -17.04 -3.12
C ARG A 281 1.92 -16.99 -1.96
N ARG A 282 1.47 -18.14 -1.46
CA ARG A 282 0.60 -18.21 -0.28
C ARG A 282 1.33 -17.81 1.00
N GLU A 283 2.58 -18.25 1.21
CA GLU A 283 3.40 -17.80 2.35
C GLU A 283 3.60 -16.28 2.34
N LEU A 284 3.92 -15.70 1.18
CA LEU A 284 4.03 -14.25 1.03
C LEU A 284 2.71 -13.53 1.30
N LEU A 285 1.58 -14.07 0.80
CA LEU A 285 0.25 -13.51 1.06
C LEU A 285 -0.15 -13.61 2.54
N ASP A 286 0.15 -14.72 3.21
CA ASP A 286 -0.09 -14.89 4.65
C ASP A 286 0.79 -13.92 5.46
N GLY A 287 2.02 -13.66 4.99
CA GLY A 287 2.94 -12.68 5.57
C GLY A 287 2.45 -11.23 5.53
N LEU A 288 1.49 -10.90 4.66
CA LEU A 288 0.81 -9.60 4.67
C LEU A 288 -0.18 -9.45 5.84
N ALA A 289 -0.51 -10.55 6.53
CA ALA A 289 -1.38 -10.58 7.70
C ALA A 289 -2.72 -9.85 7.49
N LEU A 290 -3.33 -10.00 6.30
CA LEU A 290 -4.60 -9.37 5.97
C LEU A 290 -5.72 -9.93 6.86
N ALA A 291 -6.16 -9.15 7.84
CA ALA A 291 -7.16 -9.55 8.83
C ALA A 291 -7.97 -8.34 9.32
N GLY A 292 -8.69 -7.69 8.41
CA GLY A 292 -9.56 -6.55 8.71
C GLY A 292 -11.05 -6.87 8.70
N THR A 293 -11.86 -5.90 9.08
CA THR A 293 -13.33 -6.04 9.11
C THR A 293 -13.91 -6.46 7.76
N HIS A 294 -13.36 -5.92 6.67
CA HIS A 294 -13.85 -6.13 5.32
C HIS A 294 -12.85 -6.84 4.39
N TRP A 295 -11.76 -7.39 4.93
CA TRP A 295 -10.80 -8.15 4.14
C TRP A 295 -10.11 -9.21 4.98
N GLN A 296 -9.78 -10.33 4.38
CA GLN A 296 -8.97 -11.35 5.02
C GLN A 296 -8.25 -12.21 3.99
N THR A 297 -7.17 -12.85 4.40
CA THR A 297 -6.61 -14.01 3.69
C THR A 297 -7.23 -15.28 4.27
N PRO A 298 -8.09 -16.00 3.51
CA PRO A 298 -8.67 -17.26 3.98
C PRO A 298 -7.60 -18.33 4.18
N PRO A 299 -7.81 -19.27 5.11
CA PRO A 299 -6.90 -20.41 5.26
C PRO A 299 -6.86 -21.25 3.98
N TRP A 300 -5.72 -21.88 3.77
CA TRP A 300 -5.50 -22.88 2.74
C TRP A 300 -4.91 -24.14 3.38
N PHE A 301 -5.16 -25.29 2.77
CA PHE A 301 -4.87 -26.58 3.40
C PHE A 301 -3.99 -27.44 2.47
N PRO A 302 -2.68 -27.58 2.72
CA PRO A 302 -1.82 -28.48 1.95
C PRO A 302 -2.12 -29.95 2.26
N GLY A 303 -2.27 -30.80 1.23
CA GLY A 303 -2.29 -32.26 1.41
C GLY A 303 -3.56 -32.89 1.99
N VAL A 304 -4.59 -32.09 2.34
CA VAL A 304 -5.79 -32.56 3.06
C VAL A 304 -7.09 -32.23 2.32
N GLY A 305 -7.13 -32.55 1.03
CA GLY A 305 -8.25 -32.23 0.14
C GLY A 305 -9.55 -32.91 0.53
N ALA A 306 -9.51 -34.16 1.00
CA ALA A 306 -10.69 -34.87 1.45
C ALA A 306 -11.37 -34.19 2.65
N ASP A 307 -10.57 -33.68 3.59
CA ASP A 307 -11.05 -32.95 4.76
C ASP A 307 -11.60 -31.58 4.35
N ALA A 308 -10.89 -30.83 3.52
CA ALA A 308 -11.35 -29.54 3.00
C ALA A 308 -12.68 -29.66 2.24
N LEU A 309 -12.84 -30.71 1.42
CA LEU A 309 -14.07 -30.96 0.67
C LEU A 309 -15.23 -31.37 1.60
N ARG A 310 -14.95 -32.15 2.65
CA ARG A 310 -15.95 -32.48 3.68
C ARG A 310 -16.40 -31.23 4.44
N THR A 311 -15.46 -30.37 4.85
CA THR A 311 -15.78 -29.07 5.47
C THR A 311 -16.62 -28.19 4.54
N ALA A 312 -16.30 -28.14 3.25
CA ALA A 312 -17.12 -27.42 2.28
C ALA A 312 -18.58 -27.92 2.26
N ARG A 313 -18.79 -29.25 2.27
CA ARG A 313 -20.14 -29.86 2.36
C ARG A 313 -20.88 -29.48 3.63
N GLU A 314 -20.22 -29.61 4.78
CA GLU A 314 -20.81 -29.33 6.09
C GLU A 314 -21.21 -27.86 6.24
N GLN A 315 -20.46 -26.96 5.62
CA GLN A 315 -20.73 -25.51 5.61
C GLN A 315 -21.67 -25.07 4.47
N GLY A 316 -22.14 -26.00 3.62
CA GLY A 316 -22.97 -25.68 2.46
C GLY A 316 -22.26 -24.81 1.42
N LEU A 317 -20.94 -24.88 1.36
CA LEU A 317 -20.12 -24.18 0.38
C LEU A 317 -20.09 -24.94 -0.96
N PRO A 318 -19.89 -24.23 -2.09
CA PRO A 318 -19.90 -24.83 -3.42
C PRO A 318 -18.92 -25.99 -3.63
N GLY A 319 -17.78 -25.99 -2.94
CA GLY A 319 -16.71 -26.95 -3.17
C GLY A 319 -15.35 -26.42 -2.73
N VAL A 320 -14.30 -26.93 -3.37
CA VAL A 320 -12.91 -26.49 -3.17
C VAL A 320 -12.24 -26.13 -4.48
N VAL A 321 -11.22 -25.29 -4.40
CA VAL A 321 -10.23 -25.09 -5.47
C VAL A 321 -8.93 -25.74 -5.02
N ALA A 322 -8.53 -26.82 -5.70
CA ALA A 322 -7.24 -27.45 -5.51
C ALA A 322 -6.22 -26.76 -6.42
N LYS A 323 -5.10 -26.29 -5.87
CA LYS A 323 -4.02 -25.60 -6.58
C LYS A 323 -2.72 -26.37 -6.39
N ARG A 324 -2.01 -26.70 -7.47
CA ARG A 324 -0.77 -27.48 -7.41
C ARG A 324 0.34 -26.63 -6.77
N LEU A 325 1.00 -27.18 -5.73
CA LEU A 325 1.90 -26.40 -4.86
C LEU A 325 3.08 -25.77 -5.59
N ASP A 326 3.61 -26.46 -6.60
CA ASP A 326 4.75 -26.04 -7.42
C ASP A 326 4.38 -25.18 -8.63
N SER A 327 3.08 -24.88 -8.83
CA SER A 327 2.64 -24.25 -10.06
C SER A 327 2.85 -22.73 -10.07
N PRO A 328 3.27 -22.17 -11.22
CA PRO A 328 3.25 -20.73 -11.41
C PRO A 328 1.79 -20.24 -11.53
N TYR A 329 1.62 -18.93 -11.48
CA TYR A 329 0.39 -18.28 -11.86
C TYR A 329 0.38 -18.09 -13.39
N GLU A 330 -0.74 -18.40 -14.04
CA GLU A 330 -0.88 -18.29 -15.50
C GLU A 330 -1.99 -17.26 -15.84
N PRO A 331 -1.65 -15.96 -15.94
CA PRO A 331 -2.63 -14.89 -16.11
C PRO A 331 -3.58 -15.13 -17.29
N GLY A 332 -4.89 -15.02 -17.04
CA GLY A 332 -5.95 -15.17 -18.04
C GLY A 332 -6.13 -16.59 -18.60
N ARG A 333 -5.32 -17.58 -18.18
CA ARG A 333 -5.43 -18.95 -18.68
C ARG A 333 -6.35 -19.78 -17.80
N ARG A 334 -7.13 -20.66 -18.44
CA ARG A 334 -7.70 -21.82 -17.75
C ARG A 334 -6.66 -22.92 -17.68
N SER A 335 -6.30 -23.33 -16.47
CA SER A 335 -5.19 -24.25 -16.24
C SER A 335 -5.61 -25.50 -15.49
N ARG A 336 -4.88 -26.60 -15.71
CA ARG A 336 -4.99 -27.82 -14.89
C ARG A 336 -4.18 -27.74 -13.60
N HIS A 337 -3.38 -26.69 -13.42
CA HIS A 337 -2.73 -26.42 -12.14
C HIS A 337 -3.73 -26.05 -11.06
N TRP A 338 -4.90 -25.53 -11.45
CA TRP A 338 -6.02 -25.23 -10.56
C TRP A 338 -7.21 -26.10 -10.97
N LEU A 339 -7.78 -26.86 -10.03
CA LEU A 339 -8.95 -27.68 -10.24
C LEU A 339 -10.08 -27.21 -9.34
N SER A 340 -11.26 -26.97 -9.89
CA SER A 340 -12.46 -26.72 -9.10
C SER A 340 -13.24 -28.02 -8.92
N ILE A 341 -13.43 -28.45 -7.68
CA ILE A 341 -14.11 -29.70 -7.31
C ILE A 341 -15.38 -29.33 -6.52
N ASP A 342 -16.53 -29.83 -6.98
CA ASP A 342 -17.82 -29.55 -6.34
C ASP A 342 -18.00 -30.37 -5.06
N ALA A 343 -18.69 -29.79 -4.09
CA ALA A 343 -19.08 -30.46 -2.84
C ALA A 343 -20.28 -31.40 -3.00
N SER A 344 -21.04 -31.34 -4.10
CA SER A 344 -22.25 -32.16 -4.29
C SER A 344 -22.00 -33.67 -4.44
#